data_AF-A0A1J3IEM2-F1
#
_entry.id   AF-A0A1J3IEM2-F1
#
_cell.length_a   1.000
_cell.length_b   1.000
_cell.length_c   1.000
_cell.angle_alpha   90.00
_cell.angle_beta   90.00
_cell.angle_gamma   90.00
#
_symmetry.space_group_name_H-M   'P 1'
#
loop_
_entity.id
_entity.type
_entity.pdbx_description
1 polymer ?
#
loop_
_entity_poly.entity_id
_entity_poly.type
_entity_poly.pdbx_seq_one_letter_code
_entity_poly.pdbx_strand_id
1 'polypeptide(L)'
;MSIPSSSAAPSTDKPYGISQIRGYIPIQLDLTKLNYDVWRELFETHCTSFGVIGHLDGTSSPSPDDEKAWKERDGLVKMWIYGTVSEQLLDTILKAKSTAQDLWTTLEDLFRDNKEAQSLQYDNELR
;
A
#
# COMPACT_ATOMS: atom_id res chain seq x y z
N MET A 1 14.37 -48.45 20.92
CA MET A 1 13.20 -47.55 20.79
C MET A 1 13.73 -46.15 20.53
N SER A 2 13.54 -45.63 19.32
CA SER A 2 13.94 -44.27 18.95
C SER A 2 12.68 -43.54 18.49
N ILE A 3 12.43 -42.38 19.08
CA ILE A 3 11.26 -41.53 18.87
C ILE A 3 11.44 -40.81 17.51
N PRO A 4 10.44 -40.73 16.62
CA PRO A 4 10.57 -39.96 15.41
C PRO A 4 10.36 -38.46 15.70
N SER A 5 11.26 -37.63 15.17
CA SER A 5 11.17 -36.17 15.20
C SER A 5 9.90 -35.69 14.48
N SER A 6 9.20 -34.78 15.14
CA SER A 6 7.93 -34.17 14.72
C SER A 6 8.03 -33.53 13.34
N SER A 7 7.05 -33.85 12.49
CA SER A 7 6.77 -33.23 11.20
C SER A 7 6.63 -31.71 11.36
N ALA A 8 7.41 -30.94 10.60
CA ALA A 8 7.17 -29.52 10.40
C ALA A 8 5.90 -29.37 9.56
N ALA A 9 4.89 -28.68 10.11
CA ALA A 9 3.65 -28.39 9.40
C ALA A 9 3.92 -27.45 8.21
N PRO A 10 3.28 -27.65 7.05
CA PRO A 10 3.37 -26.71 5.95
C PRO A 10 2.76 -25.37 6.37
N SER A 11 3.57 -24.31 6.31
CA SER A 11 3.12 -22.93 6.46
C SER A 11 2.02 -22.66 5.43
N THR A 12 0.83 -22.35 5.92
CA THR A 12 -0.32 -22.02 5.07
C THR A 12 -0.05 -20.70 4.35
N ASP A 13 0.50 -20.78 3.14
CA ASP A 13 0.50 -19.68 2.18
C ASP A 13 -0.94 -19.39 1.79
N LYS A 14 -1.57 -18.46 2.50
CA LYS A 14 -2.86 -17.93 2.10
C LYS A 14 -2.65 -17.08 0.85
N PRO A 15 -3.34 -17.36 -0.27
CA PRO A 15 -3.31 -16.47 -1.42
C PRO A 15 -4.10 -15.21 -1.02
N TYR A 16 -3.40 -14.18 -0.56
CA TYR A 16 -4.00 -12.88 -0.29
C TYR A 16 -4.36 -12.24 -1.63
N GLY A 17 -5.51 -12.63 -2.15
CA GLY A 17 -6.00 -12.18 -3.44
C GLY A 17 -6.19 -10.67 -3.44
N ILE A 18 -5.70 -10.02 -4.48
CA ILE A 18 -5.88 -8.60 -4.77
C ILE A 18 -7.37 -8.24 -4.81
N SER A 19 -8.24 -9.19 -5.14
CA SER A 19 -9.70 -9.06 -5.06
C SER A 19 -10.24 -8.85 -3.65
N GLN A 20 -9.56 -9.34 -2.61
CA GLN A 20 -10.00 -9.18 -1.22
C GLN A 20 -9.75 -7.77 -0.68
N ILE A 21 -8.79 -7.01 -1.23
CA ILE A 21 -8.48 -5.67 -0.71
C ILE A 21 -9.71 -4.76 -0.75
N ARG A 22 -10.53 -4.85 -1.80
CA ARG A 22 -11.77 -4.08 -1.93
C ARG A 22 -12.86 -4.50 -0.95
N GLY A 23 -12.77 -5.71 -0.40
CA GLY A 23 -13.62 -6.16 0.70
C GLY A 23 -13.24 -5.51 2.04
N TYR A 24 -11.97 -5.14 2.21
CA TYR A 24 -11.46 -4.46 3.42
C TYR A 24 -11.46 -2.93 3.30
N ILE A 25 -11.15 -2.41 2.10
CA ILE A 25 -11.08 -1.00 1.78
C ILE A 25 -12.08 -0.74 0.64
N PRO A 26 -13.36 -0.47 0.97
CA PRO A 26 -14.44 -0.34 -0.02
C PRO A 26 -14.44 1.02 -0.73
N ILE A 27 -13.38 1.82 -0.57
CA ILE A 27 -13.25 3.13 -1.17
C ILE A 27 -12.12 3.15 -2.18
N GLN A 28 -12.34 3.89 -3.27
CA GLN A 28 -11.35 4.13 -4.30
C GLN A 28 -10.78 5.53 -4.12
N LEU A 29 -9.47 5.63 -3.88
CA LEU A 29 -8.76 6.90 -3.75
C LEU A 29 -8.86 7.67 -5.07
N ASP A 30 -9.11 8.98 -4.98
CA ASP A 30 -9.30 9.83 -6.16
C ASP A 30 -8.90 11.28 -5.87
N LEU A 31 -8.21 11.93 -6.81
CA LEU A 31 -7.71 13.31 -6.63
C LEU A 31 -8.80 14.37 -6.51
N THR A 32 -9.97 14.10 -7.06
CA THR A 32 -11.11 15.02 -7.03
C THR A 32 -11.97 14.83 -5.79
N LYS A 33 -11.70 13.79 -5.00
CA LYS A 33 -12.44 13.46 -3.78
C LYS A 33 -11.62 13.81 -2.56
N LEU A 34 -12.31 14.33 -1.53
CA LEU A 34 -11.72 14.54 -0.19
C LEU A 34 -11.68 13.24 0.61
N ASN A 35 -11.18 12.15 0.00
CA ASN A 35 -11.19 10.82 0.60
C ASN A 35 -9.80 10.28 0.95
N TYR A 36 -8.74 11.08 0.78
CA TYR A 36 -7.37 10.67 1.09
C TYR A 36 -7.18 10.27 2.55
N ASP A 37 -7.60 11.10 3.51
CA ASP A 37 -7.38 10.82 4.93
C ASP A 37 -8.07 9.51 5.37
N VAL A 38 -9.29 9.27 4.88
CA VAL A 38 -10.03 8.04 5.17
C VAL A 38 -9.39 6.83 4.49
N TRP A 39 -8.98 6.96 3.23
CA TRP A 39 -8.30 5.89 2.50
C TRP A 39 -6.97 5.52 3.14
N ARG A 40 -6.18 6.53 3.54
CA ARG A 40 -4.90 6.36 4.21
C ARG A 40 -5.06 5.54 5.49
N GLU A 41 -5.96 5.96 6.38
CA GLU A 41 -6.22 5.29 7.66
C GLU A 41 -6.63 3.81 7.46
N LEU A 42 -7.53 3.54 6.50
CA LEU A 42 -7.95 2.18 6.17
C LEU A 42 -6.80 1.34 5.61
N PHE A 43 -5.96 1.93 4.77
CA PHE A 43 -4.85 1.26 4.14
C PHE A 43 -3.72 0.93 5.13
N GLU A 44 -3.33 1.89 5.97
CA GLU A 44 -2.35 1.69 7.05
C GLU A 44 -2.87 0.65 8.07
N THR A 45 -4.15 0.70 8.43
CA THR A 45 -4.80 -0.32 9.28
C THR A 45 -4.74 -1.71 8.65
N HIS A 46 -5.04 -1.82 7.35
CA HIS A 46 -4.95 -3.07 6.61
C HIS A 46 -3.51 -3.60 6.65
N CYS A 47 -2.52 -2.82 6.22
CA CYS A 47 -1.12 -3.24 6.24
C CYS A 47 -0.62 -3.63 7.65
N THR A 48 -1.05 -2.93 8.69
CA THR A 48 -0.74 -3.27 10.09
C THR A 48 -1.32 -4.62 10.48
N SER A 49 -2.58 -4.89 10.14
CA SER A 49 -3.26 -6.16 10.48
C SER A 49 -2.62 -7.39 9.80
N PHE A 50 -1.95 -7.19 8.66
CA PHE A 50 -1.21 -8.23 7.92
C PHE A 50 0.31 -8.23 8.22
N GLY A 51 0.79 -7.34 9.10
CA GLY A 51 2.20 -7.29 9.49
C GLY A 51 3.14 -6.78 8.38
N VAL A 52 2.63 -5.98 7.44
CA VAL A 52 3.38 -5.47 6.28
C VAL A 52 3.49 -3.95 6.24
N ILE A 53 3.15 -3.26 7.34
CA ILE A 53 3.27 -1.79 7.46
C ILE A 53 4.67 -1.27 7.13
N GLY A 54 5.70 -2.07 7.42
CA GLY A 54 7.09 -1.73 7.13
C GLY A 54 7.40 -1.53 5.63
N HIS A 55 6.56 -2.02 4.73
CA HIS A 55 6.67 -1.78 3.28
C HIS A 55 6.14 -0.41 2.87
N LEU A 56 5.38 0.29 3.72
CA LEU A 56 4.89 1.66 3.48
C LEU A 56 5.82 2.70 4.08
N ASP A 57 6.19 2.53 5.36
CA ASP A 57 7.00 3.50 6.09
C ASP A 57 8.52 3.35 5.87
N GLY A 58 8.95 2.29 5.18
CA GLY A 58 10.36 2.01 4.87
C GLY A 58 11.15 1.39 6.01
N THR A 59 10.51 1.03 7.12
CA THR A 59 11.17 0.30 8.23
C THR A 59 11.50 -1.14 7.86
N SER A 60 10.91 -1.68 6.79
CA SER A 60 11.24 -2.98 6.23
C SER A 60 12.22 -2.86 5.06
N SER A 61 13.27 -3.67 5.07
CA SER A 61 14.24 -3.77 3.98
C SER A 61 14.61 -5.24 3.74
N PRO A 62 14.89 -5.64 2.49
CA PRO A 62 15.29 -7.01 2.21
C PRO A 62 16.69 -7.31 2.77
N SER A 63 16.85 -8.49 3.36
CA SER A 63 18.14 -9.10 3.68
C SER A 63 18.49 -10.19 2.65
N PRO A 64 19.76 -10.62 2.56
CA PRO A 64 20.15 -11.69 1.63
C PRO A 64 19.36 -12.99 1.80
N ASP A 65 18.92 -13.30 3.02
CA ASP A 65 18.25 -14.56 3.35
C ASP A 65 16.73 -14.52 3.07
N ASP A 66 16.13 -13.33 2.99
CA ASP A 66 14.68 -13.14 2.81
C ASP A 66 14.28 -12.29 1.60
N GLU A 67 15.23 -11.91 0.74
CA GLU A 67 15.03 -11.02 -0.42
C GLU A 67 13.83 -11.44 -1.29
N LYS A 68 13.69 -12.75 -1.56
CA LYS A 68 12.58 -13.29 -2.36
C LYS A 68 11.23 -13.05 -1.66
N ALA A 69 11.12 -13.42 -0.39
CA ALA A 69 9.90 -13.28 0.38
C ALA A 69 9.54 -11.81 0.61
N TRP A 70 10.54 -10.95 0.80
CA TRP A 70 10.37 -9.50 0.88
C TRP A 70 9.79 -8.94 -0.41
N LYS A 71 10.34 -9.31 -1.57
CA LYS A 71 9.83 -8.88 -2.90
C LYS A 71 8.41 -9.37 -3.17
N GLU A 72 8.06 -10.57 -2.74
CA GLU A 72 6.70 -11.10 -2.84
C GLU A 72 5.70 -10.29 -2.01
N ARG A 73 6.07 -9.93 -0.76
CA ARG A 73 5.26 -9.05 0.10
C ARG A 73 5.16 -7.62 -0.43
N ASP A 74 6.27 -7.06 -0.91
CA ASP A 74 6.29 -5.75 -1.57
C ASP A 74 5.34 -5.74 -2.78
N GLY A 75 5.43 -6.76 -3.64
CA GLY A 75 4.52 -6.95 -4.77
C GLY A 75 3.05 -7.03 -4.36
N LEU A 76 2.74 -7.72 -3.26
CA LEU A 76 1.38 -7.80 -2.73
C LEU A 76 0.85 -6.42 -2.30
N VAL A 77 1.63 -5.66 -1.53
CA VAL A 77 1.24 -4.32 -1.09
C VAL A 77 1.06 -3.38 -2.28
N LYS A 78 1.94 -3.46 -3.28
CA LYS A 78 1.78 -2.70 -4.54
C LYS A 78 0.45 -3.02 -5.22
N MET A 79 0.09 -4.30 -5.33
CA MET A 79 -1.19 -4.67 -5.94
C MET A 79 -2.40 -4.21 -5.12
N TRP A 80 -2.29 -4.10 -3.80
CA TRP A 80 -3.33 -3.48 -2.96
C TRP A 80 -3.47 -1.99 -3.22
N ILE A 81 -2.35 -1.26 -3.37
CA ILE A 81 -2.36 0.15 -3.79
C ILE A 81 -3.08 0.25 -5.15
N TYR A 82 -2.65 -0.51 -6.15
CA TYR A 82 -3.26 -0.48 -7.48
C TYR A 82 -4.75 -0.84 -7.47
N GLY A 83 -5.16 -1.76 -6.59
CA GLY A 83 -6.56 -2.19 -6.47
C GLY A 83 -7.49 -1.15 -5.84
N THR A 84 -6.94 -0.15 -5.14
CA THR A 84 -7.71 0.83 -4.35
C THR A 84 -7.54 2.27 -4.80
N VAL A 85 -6.71 2.55 -5.80
CA VAL A 85 -6.60 3.87 -6.44
C VAL A 85 -7.46 3.95 -7.70
N SER A 86 -7.82 5.18 -8.11
CA SER A 86 -8.46 5.41 -9.41
C SER A 86 -7.49 5.17 -10.57
N GLU A 87 -8.03 4.92 -11.76
CA GLU A 87 -7.23 4.71 -12.98
C GLU A 87 -6.32 5.90 -13.29
N GLN A 88 -6.80 7.13 -13.10
CA GLN A 88 -6.00 8.34 -13.27
C GLN A 88 -4.81 8.41 -12.30
N LEU A 89 -5.02 8.00 -11.04
CA LEU A 89 -3.94 7.92 -10.05
C LEU A 89 -2.98 6.79 -10.40
N LEU A 90 -3.51 5.64 -10.84
CA LEU A 90 -2.70 4.51 -11.26
C LEU A 90 -1.72 4.94 -12.35
N ASP A 91 -2.18 5.60 -13.41
CA ASP A 91 -1.33 6.11 -14.49
C ASP A 91 -0.26 7.09 -14.01
N THR A 92 -0.57 7.85 -12.95
CA THR A 92 0.36 8.84 -12.35
C THR A 92 1.45 8.18 -11.52
N ILE A 93 1.10 7.15 -10.73
CA ILE A 93 2.03 6.51 -9.79
C ILE A 93 2.77 5.32 -10.40
N LEU A 94 2.27 4.73 -11.49
CA LEU A 94 2.82 3.51 -12.08
C LEU A 94 4.18 3.79 -12.74
N LYS A 95 5.24 3.53 -11.98
CA LYS A 95 6.64 3.68 -12.41
C LYS A 95 7.35 2.33 -12.44
N ALA A 96 8.24 2.15 -13.41
CA ALA A 96 9.03 0.93 -13.52
C ALA A 96 9.96 0.76 -12.31
N LYS A 97 10.04 -0.46 -11.77
CA LYS A 97 10.91 -0.85 -10.64
C LYS A 97 10.64 -0.12 -9.30
N SER A 98 9.50 0.53 -9.14
CA SER A 98 9.10 1.12 -7.84
C SER A 98 8.72 0.07 -6.81
N THR A 99 9.08 0.33 -5.56
CA THR A 99 8.64 -0.40 -4.36
C THR A 99 7.26 0.07 -3.91
N ALA A 100 6.63 -0.63 -2.96
CA ALA A 100 5.40 -0.16 -2.31
C ALA A 100 5.61 1.20 -1.63
N GLN A 101 6.76 1.39 -0.96
CA GLN A 101 7.14 2.64 -0.32
C GLN A 101 7.20 3.79 -1.35
N ASP A 102 7.82 3.59 -2.50
CA ASP A 102 7.93 4.63 -3.54
C ASP A 102 6.55 5.09 -4.02
N LEU A 103 5.63 4.14 -4.21
CA LEU A 103 4.25 4.43 -4.61
C LEU A 103 3.51 5.18 -3.50
N TRP A 104 3.67 4.73 -2.26
CA TRP A 104 3.07 5.35 -1.08
C TRP A 104 3.49 6.80 -0.93
N THR A 105 4.80 7.07 -0.91
CA THR A 105 5.34 8.43 -0.84
C THR A 105 4.86 9.30 -2.00
N THR A 106 4.80 8.75 -3.23
CA THR A 106 4.28 9.49 -4.39
C THR A 106 2.82 9.91 -4.18
N LEU A 107 1.99 9.05 -3.58
CA LEU A 107 0.61 9.40 -3.22
C LEU A 107 0.55 10.46 -2.12
N GLU A 108 1.36 10.33 -1.06
CA GLU A 108 1.39 11.33 0.02
C GLU A 108 1.77 12.71 -0.51
N ASP A 109 2.78 12.77 -1.38
CA ASP A 109 3.25 14.01 -2.00
C ASP A 109 2.16 14.64 -2.86
N LEU A 110 1.53 13.84 -3.73
CA LEU A 110 0.49 14.31 -4.63
C LEU A 110 -0.72 14.91 -3.89
N PHE A 111 -1.15 14.28 -2.80
CA PHE A 111 -2.30 14.78 -2.02
C PHE A 111 -1.95 15.97 -1.12
N ARG A 112 -0.70 16.07 -0.66
CA ARG A 112 -0.19 17.26 0.03
C ARG A 112 -0.17 18.46 -0.91
N ASP A 113 0.41 18.30 -2.10
CA ASP A 113 0.52 19.36 -3.11
C ASP A 113 -0.87 19.81 -3.61
N ASN A 114 -1.80 18.87 -3.78
CA ASN A 114 -3.19 19.18 -4.16
C ASN A 114 -3.90 20.03 -3.09
N LYS A 115 -3.69 19.73 -1.80
CA LYS A 115 -4.28 20.51 -0.70
C LYS A 115 -3.69 21.92 -0.64
N GLU A 116 -2.40 22.08 -0.87
CA GLU A 116 -1.74 23.39 -0.95
C GLU A 116 -2.26 24.21 -2.14
N ALA A 117 -2.40 23.60 -3.31
CA ALA A 117 -2.94 24.26 -4.50
C ALA A 117 -4.39 24.74 -4.30
N GLN A 118 -5.24 23.89 -3.70
CA GLN A 118 -6.63 24.27 -3.36
C GLN A 118 -6.66 25.44 -2.37
N SER A 119 -5.83 25.41 -1.32
CA SER A 119 -5.75 26.51 -0.35
C SER A 119 -5.39 27.84 -1.01
N LEU A 120 -4.39 27.86 -1.90
CA LEU A 120 -3.97 29.06 -2.61
C LEU A 120 -5.04 29.59 -3.57
N GLN A 121 -5.80 28.70 -4.22
CA GLN A 121 -6.88 29.10 -5.12
C GLN A 121 -8.01 29.80 -4.35
N TYR A 122 -8.43 29.27 -3.20
CA TYR A 122 -9.43 29.91 -2.35
C TYR A 122 -8.97 31.28 -1.83
N ASP A 123 -7.69 31.43 -1.46
CA ASP A 123 -7.13 32.72 -1.02
C ASP A 123 -7.12 33.78 -2.14
N ASN A 124 -6.99 33.36 -3.40
CA ASN A 124 -6.99 34.27 -4.55
C ASN A 124 -8.41 34.65 -4.99
N GLU A 125 -9.39 33.75 -4.82
CA GLU A 125 -10.81 34.02 -5.11
C GLU A 125 -11.51 34.90 -4.05
N LEU A 126 -10.93 35.01 -2.85
CA LEU A 126 -11.43 35.84 -1.75
C LEU A 126 -10.82 37.26 -1.71
N ARG A 127 -9.93 37.62 -2.65
CA ARG A 127 -9.27 38.94 -2.75
C ARG A 127 -9.89 39.80 -3.84
#